data_AF-A0A149TN20-F1
#
_entry.id   AF-A0A149TN20-F1
#
_cell.length_a   1.000
_cell.length_b   1.000
_cell.length_c   1.000
_cell.angle_alpha   90.00
_cell.angle_beta   90.00
_cell.angle_gamma   90.00
#
_symmetry.space_group_name_H-M   'P 1'
#
loop_
_entity.id
_entity.type
_entity.pdbx_description
1 polymer ?
#
loop_
_entity_poly.entity_id
_entity_poly.type
_entity_poly.pdbx_seq_one_letter_code
_entity_poly.pdbx_strand_id
1 'polypeptide(L)'
;MIDPKRACLPIIRQCTLLQLNRSGVYYRPVPQSEANLELMRLIDAQFLETPYYGTRQMTWHLRRQGHEVGRKRVRRLMAIMGLRAIWRVRKTLWL
;
A
#
# COMPACT_ATOMS: atom_id res chain seq x y z
N MET A 1 -13.18 4.68 -22.23
CA MET A 1 -11.76 5.08 -22.34
C MET A 1 -11.71 6.60 -22.40
N ILE A 2 -10.84 7.26 -21.63
CA ILE A 2 -10.64 8.72 -21.70
C ILE A 2 -9.64 9.03 -22.80
N ASP A 3 -9.98 9.97 -23.68
CA ASP A 3 -9.17 10.38 -24.82
C ASP A 3 -9.04 11.92 -24.86
N PRO A 4 -7.86 12.46 -24.48
CA PRO A 4 -7.59 13.91 -24.52
C PRO A 4 -7.64 14.51 -25.93
N LYS A 5 -7.47 13.71 -26.99
CA LYS A 5 -7.36 14.20 -28.37
C LYS A 5 -8.71 14.44 -29.04
N ARG A 6 -9.83 14.07 -28.38
CA ARG A 6 -11.19 14.35 -28.87
C ARG A 6 -11.58 15.80 -28.61
N ALA A 7 -11.39 16.66 -29.61
CA ALA A 7 -11.69 18.09 -29.52
C ALA A 7 -13.17 18.39 -29.17
N CYS A 8 -14.11 17.57 -29.67
CA CYS A 8 -15.56 17.74 -29.46
C CYS A 8 -16.09 17.18 -28.13
N LEU A 9 -15.25 16.53 -27.30
CA LEU A 9 -15.66 16.01 -26.00
C LEU A 9 -14.58 16.26 -24.94
N PRO A 10 -14.67 17.36 -24.18
CA PRO A 10 -13.68 17.70 -23.16
C PRO A 10 -13.51 16.59 -22.11
N ILE A 11 -12.30 16.43 -21.57
CA ILE A 11 -11.98 15.42 -20.54
C ILE A 11 -12.97 15.47 -19.37
N ILE A 12 -13.41 16.66 -18.96
CA ILE A 12 -14.39 16.83 -17.87
C ILE A 12 -15.70 16.10 -18.20
N ARG A 13 -16.25 16.31 -19.40
CA ARG A 13 -17.46 15.62 -19.88
C ARG A 13 -17.26 14.10 -19.94
N GLN A 14 -16.09 13.65 -20.41
CA GLN A 14 -15.76 12.22 -20.44
C GLN A 14 -15.72 11.62 -19.04
N CYS A 15 -15.11 12.30 -18.07
CA CYS A 15 -15.09 11.86 -16.67
C CYS A 15 -16.49 11.77 -16.07
N THR A 16 -17.35 12.78 -16.31
CA THR A 16 -18.73 12.79 -15.82
C THR A 16 -19.53 11.62 -16.39
N LEU A 17 -19.43 11.37 -17.70
CA LEU A 17 -20.12 10.26 -18.36
C LEU A 17 -19.65 8.90 -17.85
N LEU A 18 -18.35 8.77 -17.52
CA LEU A 18 -17.74 7.53 -17.01
C LEU A 18 -17.79 7.42 -15.48
N GLN A 19 -18.37 8.40 -14.78
CA GLN A 19 -18.38 8.49 -13.31
C GLN A 19 -16.98 8.38 -12.68
N LEU A 20 -15.97 8.92 -13.37
CA LEU A 20 -14.57 8.93 -12.91
C LEU A 20 -14.22 10.27 -12.26
N ASN A 21 -13.41 10.23 -11.21
CA ASN A 21 -12.81 11.45 -10.67
C ASN A 21 -11.75 11.98 -11.64
N ARG A 22 -11.84 13.27 -12.00
CA ARG A 22 -10.90 13.96 -12.88
C ARG A 22 -9.45 13.86 -12.38
N SER A 23 -9.20 13.88 -11.07
CA SER A 23 -7.83 13.81 -10.55
C SER A 23 -7.13 12.48 -10.87
N GLY A 24 -7.87 11.37 -10.89
CA GLY A 24 -7.34 10.05 -11.22
C GLY A 24 -6.88 9.93 -12.69
N VAL A 25 -7.44 10.75 -13.58
CA VAL A 25 -7.11 10.76 -15.01
C VAL A 25 -5.71 11.28 -15.27
N TYR A 26 -5.27 12.27 -14.48
CA TYR A 26 -3.94 12.85 -14.59
C TYR A 26 -2.91 12.15 -13.71
N TYR A 27 -3.35 11.32 -12.76
CA TYR A 27 -2.46 10.59 -11.89
C TYR A 27 -1.67 9.55 -12.70
N ARG A 28 -0.35 9.67 -12.68
CA ARG A 28 0.56 8.64 -13.18
C ARG A 28 1.11 7.87 -11.98
N PRO A 29 0.97 6.54 -11.94
CA PRO A 29 1.56 5.75 -10.87
C PRO A 29 3.08 5.91 -10.89
N VAL A 30 3.64 6.29 -9.74
CA VAL A 30 5.09 6.41 -9.57
C VAL A 30 5.63 5.05 -9.12
N PRO A 31 6.66 4.49 -9.78
CA PRO A 31 7.27 3.24 -9.34
C PRO A 31 7.89 3.39 -7.95
N GLN A 32 8.01 2.28 -7.23
CA GLN A 32 8.72 2.28 -5.95
C GLN A 32 10.21 2.50 -6.18
N SER A 33 10.86 3.25 -5.28
CA SER A 33 12.32 3.36 -5.28
C SER A 33 12.98 2.03 -4.95
N GLU A 34 14.22 1.83 -5.40
CA GLU A 34 15.00 0.63 -5.11
C GLU A 34 15.13 0.35 -3.61
N ALA A 35 15.43 1.38 -2.81
CA ALA A 35 15.45 1.28 -1.35
C ALA A 35 14.09 0.90 -0.73
N ASN A 36 12.96 1.18 -1.40
CA ASN A 36 11.66 0.67 -0.95
C ASN A 36 11.47 -0.79 -1.36
N LEU A 37 11.92 -1.19 -2.54
CA LEU A 37 11.84 -2.58 -2.99
C LEU A 37 12.67 -3.51 -2.10
N GLU A 38 13.89 -3.12 -1.73
CA GLU A 38 14.70 -3.85 -0.75
C GLU A 38 13.98 -3.99 0.58
N LEU A 39 13.42 -2.89 1.09
CA LEU A 39 12.68 -2.91 2.34
C LEU A 39 11.41 -3.78 2.25
N MET A 40 10.74 -3.80 1.10
CA MET A 40 9.59 -4.67 0.85
C MET A 40 10.00 -6.15 0.85
N ARG A 41 11.16 -6.51 0.29
CA ARG A 41 11.70 -7.88 0.34
C ARG A 41 11.97 -8.34 1.77
N LEU A 42 12.55 -7.47 2.60
CA LEU A 42 12.81 -7.76 4.02
C LEU A 42 11.51 -7.90 4.82
N ILE A 43 10.54 -7.03 4.56
CA ILE A 43 9.20 -7.12 5.18
C ILE A 43 8.53 -8.44 4.79
N ASP A 44 8.61 -8.83 3.51
CA ASP A 44 8.00 -10.07 3.01
C ASP A 44 8.60 -11.30 3.70
N ALA A 45 9.93 -11.41 3.70
CA ALA A 45 10.66 -12.48 4.37
C ALA A 45 10.28 -12.57 5.86
N GLN A 46 10.30 -11.44 6.57
CA GLN A 46 9.95 -11.43 7.98
C GLN A 46 8.48 -11.76 8.23
N PHE A 47 7.57 -11.35 7.33
CA PHE A 47 6.15 -11.64 7.47
C PHE A 47 5.84 -13.13 7.30
N LEU A 48 6.57 -13.84 6.44
CA LEU A 48 6.46 -15.29 6.29
C LEU A 48 6.86 -16.03 7.58
N GLU A 49 7.86 -15.54 8.30
CA GLU A 49 8.26 -16.11 9.59
C GLU A 49 7.31 -15.72 10.72
N THR A 50 6.85 -14.46 10.74
CA THR A 50 6.04 -13.90 11.82
C THR A 50 4.78 -13.18 11.30
N PRO A 51 3.76 -13.92 10.82
CA PRO A 51 2.56 -13.33 10.20
C PRO A 51 1.70 -12.51 11.16
N TYR A 52 1.93 -12.61 12.47
CA TYR A 52 1.28 -11.80 13.50
C TYR A 52 1.96 -10.44 13.74
N TYR A 53 3.10 -10.16 13.09
CA TYR A 53 3.80 -8.90 13.25
C TYR A 53 3.03 -7.74 12.61
N GLY A 54 2.46 -6.90 13.47
CA GLY A 54 1.93 -5.62 13.04
C GLY A 54 3.05 -4.62 12.71
N THR A 55 2.68 -3.48 12.12
CA THR A 55 3.63 -2.43 11.72
C THR A 55 4.62 -2.05 12.83
N ARG A 56 4.18 -2.01 14.09
CA ARG A 56 5.05 -1.64 15.22
C ARG A 56 6.17 -2.67 15.39
N GLN A 57 5.83 -3.96 15.47
CA GLN A 57 6.82 -5.03 15.64
C GLN A 57 7.74 -5.12 14.43
N MET A 58 7.18 -5.04 13.22
CA MET A 58 7.97 -5.02 11.98
C MET A 58 8.99 -3.87 11.96
N THR A 59 8.59 -2.66 12.37
CA THR A 59 9.52 -1.51 12.45
C THR A 59 10.65 -1.75 13.44
N TRP A 60 10.35 -2.34 14.60
CA TRP A 60 11.36 -2.65 15.61
C TRP A 60 12.33 -3.74 15.13
N HIS A 61 11.82 -4.78 14.47
CA HIS A 61 12.62 -5.84 13.88
C HIS A 61 13.62 -5.29 12.87
N LEU A 62 13.14 -4.50 11.89
CA LEU A 62 14.00 -3.91 10.86
C LEU A 62 15.06 -2.97 11.46
N ARG A 63 14.72 -2.19 12.50
CA ARG A 63 15.70 -1.35 13.20
C ARG A 63 16.76 -2.17 13.93
N ARG A 64 16.38 -3.31 14.51
CA ARG A 64 17.32 -4.22 15.17
C ARG A 64 18.31 -4.83 14.18
N GLN A 65 17.92 -4.96 12.91
CA GLN A 65 18.79 -5.37 11.80
C GLN A 65 19.64 -4.21 11.23
N GLY A 66 19.56 -3.00 11.81
CA GLY A 66 20.33 -1.83 11.38
C GLY A 66 19.64 -0.94 10.36
N HIS A 67 18.38 -1.20 9.98
CA HIS A 67 17.66 -0.35 9.04
C HIS A 67 17.02 0.86 9.74
N GLU A 68 17.44 2.07 9.37
CA GLU A 68 16.86 3.32 9.84
C GLU A 68 15.50 3.61 9.18
N VAL A 69 14.46 2.93 9.65
CA VAL A 69 13.11 3.05 9.07
C VAL A 69 12.09 3.60 10.06
N GLY A 70 11.23 4.50 9.56
CA GLY A 70 10.12 5.06 10.31
C GLY A 70 8.86 4.20 10.22
N ARG A 71 8.06 4.16 11.30
CA ARG A 71 6.80 3.40 11.36
C ARG A 71 5.80 3.78 10.25
N LYS A 72 5.74 5.06 9.85
CA LYS A 72 4.88 5.52 8.75
C LYS A 72 5.28 4.90 7.41
N ARG A 73 6.59 4.76 7.15
CA ARG A 73 7.13 4.13 5.92
C ARG A 73 6.79 2.65 5.90
N VAL A 74 7.07 1.93 6.98
CA VAL A 74 6.75 0.50 7.11
C VAL A 74 5.25 0.25 6.93
N ARG A 75 4.38 1.07 7.56
CA ARG A 75 2.91 0.95 7.41
C ARG A 75 2.49 1.04 5.95
N ARG A 76 3.01 2.05 5.24
CA ARG A 76 2.69 2.32 3.85
C ARG A 76 3.10 1.15 2.96
N LEU A 77 4.31 0.63 3.14
CA LEU A 77 4.83 -0.49 2.35
C LEU A 77 4.04 -1.77 2.62
N MET A 78 3.77 -2.11 3.89
CA MET A 78 2.89 -3.24 4.22
C MET A 78 1.51 -3.09 3.56
N ALA A 79 0.93 -1.89 3.55
CA ALA A 79 -0.36 -1.65 2.91
C ALA A 79 -0.30 -1.80 1.37
N ILE A 80 0.77 -1.33 0.72
CA ILE A 80 1.01 -1.53 -0.71
C ILE A 80 1.13 -3.01 -1.05
N MET A 81 1.78 -3.79 -0.17
CA MET A 81 1.93 -5.24 -0.32
C MET A 81 0.66 -6.04 0.07
N GLY A 82 -0.38 -5.38 0.62
CA GLY A 82 -1.57 -6.06 1.12
C GLY A 82 -1.35 -6.85 2.43
N LEU A 83 -0.22 -6.66 3.11
CA LEU A 83 0.12 -7.39 4.33
C LEU A 83 -0.59 -6.79 5.55
N ARG A 84 -1.27 -7.67 6.30
CA ARG A 84 -1.91 -7.35 7.57
C ARG A 84 -1.57 -8.43 8.57
N ALA A 85 -1.26 -8.01 9.80
CA ALA A 85 -0.99 -8.96 10.86
C ALA A 85 -2.20 -9.85 11.12
N ILE A 86 -1.94 -11.15 11.19
CA ILE A 86 -2.95 -12.18 11.40
C ILE A 86 -3.00 -12.47 12.90
N TRP A 87 -4.15 -12.21 13.50
CA TRP A 87 -4.43 -12.53 14.90
C TRP A 87 -5.63 -13.45 15.00
N ARG A 88 -5.58 -14.38 15.96
CA ARG A 88 -6.72 -15.21 16.31
C ARG A 88 -7.76 -14.35 17.00
N VAL A 89 -8.93 -14.19 16.37
CA VAL A 89 -10.08 -13.55 17.01
C VAL A 89 -10.49 -14.41 18.21
N ARG A 90 -10.58 -13.79 19.40
CA ARG A 90 -11.14 -14.47 20.58
C ARG A 90 -12.60 -14.82 20.28
N LYS A 91 -12.94 -16.11 20.30
CA LYS A 91 -14.34 -16.54 20.31
C LYS A 91 -14.91 -16.24 21.69
N THR A 92 -15.61 -15.13 21.84
CA THR A 92 -16.51 -14.95 22.98
C THR A 92 -17.78 -15.73 22.66
N LEU A 93 -17.97 -16.89 23.29
CA LEU A 93 -19.32 -17.46 23.41
C LEU A 93 -20.08 -16.54 24.35
N TRP A 94 -20.90 -15.66 23.79
CA TRP A 94 -22.06 -15.15 24.50
C TRP A 94 -23.21 -16.09 24.13
N LEU A 95 -23.42 -17.11 24.97
CA LEU A 95 -24.74 -17.69 25.18
C LEU A 95 -25.59 -16.66 25.92
#